data_AF-A0A7Y7BCB4-F1
#
_entry.id   AF-A0A7Y7BCB4-F1
#
_cell.length_a   1.000
_cell.length_b   1.000
_cell.length_c   1.000
_cell.angle_alpha   90.00
_cell.angle_beta   90.00
_cell.angle_gamma   90.00
#
_symmetry.space_group_name_H-M   'P 1'
#
loop_
_entity.id
_entity.type
_entity.pdbx_description
1 polymer ?
#
loop_
_entity_poly.entity_id
_entity_poly.type
_entity_poly.pdbx_seq_one_letter_code
_entity_poly.pdbx_strand_id
1 'polypeptide(L)' 'MPKKILIIRFSSIGDIVLTTPVIRAIKTQLDDVQVHYATKKQ' A
#
# COMPACT_ATOMS: atom_id res chain seq x y z
N MET A 1 -17.96 -5.88 -5.32
CA MET A 1 -16.75 -6.73 -5.42
C MET A 1 -15.60 -5.79 -5.19
N PRO A 2 -14.77 -6.02 -4.16
CA PRO A 2 -13.82 -5.01 -3.75
C PRO A 2 -12.80 -4.76 -4.85
N LYS A 3 -12.46 -3.48 -5.09
CA LYS A 3 -11.33 -3.11 -5.94
C LYS A 3 -10.06 -3.62 -5.28
N LYS A 4 -9.31 -4.46 -5.98
CA LYS A 4 -8.06 -5.05 -5.49
C LYS A 4 -6.88 -4.23 -5.98
N ILE A 5 -6.04 -3.78 -5.04
CA ILE A 5 -4.84 -2.99 -5.33
C ILE A 5 -3.63 -3.70 -4.74
N LEU A 6 -2.61 -3.93 -5.55
CA LEU A 6 -1.31 -4.43 -5.11
C LEU A 6 -0.28 -3.30 -5.14
N ILE A 7 0.34 -3.03 -4.00
CA ILE A 7 1.43 -2.08 -3.86
C ILE A 7 2.73 -2.87 -3.70
N ILE A 8 3.71 -2.63 -4.58
CA ILE A 8 5.02 -3.28 -4.55
C ILE A 8 6.06 -2.24 -4.13
N ARG A 9 6.74 -2.47 -3.01
CA ARG A 9 7.81 -1.60 -2.51
C ARG A 9 9.03 -2.41 -2.06
N PHE A 10 9.96 -2.58 -2.99
CA PHE A 10 11.22 -3.31 -2.81
C PHE A 10 12.41 -2.38 -2.53
N SER A 11 12.25 -1.49 -1.56
CA SER A 11 13.21 -0.45 -1.20
C SER A 11 13.60 -0.52 0.28
N SER A 12 14.39 0.44 0.75
CA SER A 12 14.75 0.58 2.17
C SER A 12 13.55 0.88 3.06
N ILE A 13 13.72 0.71 4.38
CA ILE A 13 12.70 1.01 5.40
C ILE A 13 12.22 2.47 5.34
N GLY A 14 13.10 3.43 5.02
CA GLY A 14 12.76 4.85 4.96
C GLY A 14 11.68 5.11 3.93
N ASP A 15 11.83 4.53 2.74
CA ASP A 15 10.84 4.64 1.68
C ASP A 15 9.50 3.95 2.00
N ILE A 16 9.54 2.80 2.69
CA ILE A 16 8.32 2.10 3.13
C ILE A 16 7.54 3.03 4.08
N VAL A 17 8.22 3.64 5.06
CA VAL A 17 7.61 4.57 6.02
C VAL A 17 7.06 5.80 5.28
N LEU A 18 7.84 6.41 4.38
CA LEU A 18 7.44 7.59 3.62
C LEU A 18 6.24 7.34 2.69
N THR A 19 5.98 6.09 2.29
CA THR A 19 4.82 5.73 1.46
C THR A 19 3.54 5.42 2.24
N THR A 20 3.58 5.39 3.58
CA THR A 20 2.41 5.13 4.44
C THR A 20 1.20 6.04 4.15
N PRO A 21 1.37 7.36 3.88
CA PRO A 21 0.24 8.23 3.56
C PRO A 21 -0.54 7.82 2.31
N VAL A 22 0.11 7.16 1.33
CA VAL A 22 -0.53 6.67 0.11
C VAL A 22 -1.51 5.54 0.43
N ILE A 23 -1.09 4.58 1.28
CA ILE A 23 -1.95 3.47 1.73
C ILE A 23 -3.17 4.02 2.46
N ARG A 24 -2.97 5.04 3.31
CA ARG A 24 -4.05 5.72 4.04
C ARG A 24 -5.03 6.38 3.06
N ALA A 25 -4.53 7.16 2.10
CA ALA A 25 -5.37 7.84 1.11
C ALA A 25 -6.23 6.84 0.32
N ILE A 26 -5.64 5.74 -0.14
CA ILE A 26 -6.36 4.67 -0.85
C ILE A 26 -7.53 4.13 0.00
N LYS A 27 -7.29 3.84 1.27
CA LYS A 27 -8.34 3.32 2.17
C LYS A 27 -9.41 4.34 2.55
N THR A 28 -9.09 5.64 2.55
CA THR A 28 -10.03 6.70 2.97
C THR A 28 -10.80 7.31 1.80
N GLN A 29 -10.28 7.23 0.58
CA GLN A 29 -10.85 7.90 -0.59
C GLN A 29 -11.53 6.95 -1.57
N LEU A 30 -11.31 5.64 -1.45
CA LEU A 30 -11.93 4.63 -2.32
C LEU A 30 -12.88 3.76 -1.50
N ASP A 31 -14.10 3.60 -1.99
CA ASP A 31 -15.09 2.67 -1.44
C ASP A 31 -14.77 1.22 -1.84
N ASP A 32 -15.06 0.28 -0.93
CA ASP A 32 -14.94 -1.18 -1.14
C ASP A 32 -13.58 -1.58 -1.74
N VAL A 33 -12.48 -1.31 -1.03
CA VAL A 33 -11.10 -1.56 -1.51
C VAL A 33 -10.36 -2.60 -0.67
N GLN A 34 -9.64 -3.51 -1.32
CA GLN A 34 -8.72 -4.47 -0.72
C GLN A 34 -7.30 -4.12 -1.14
N VAL A 35 -6.45 -3.77 -0.17
CA VAL A 35 -5.05 -3.40 -0.42
C VAL A 35 -4.13 -4.54 -0.01
N HIS A 36 -3.29 -4.97 -0.95
CA HIS A 36 -2.18 -5.89 -0.73
C HIS A 36 -0.86 -5.11 -0.80
N TYR A 37 0.08 -5.42 0.08
CA TYR A 37 1.38 -4.76 0.11
C TYR A 37 2.49 -5.83 0.08
N ALA A 38 3.37 -5.72 -0.91
CA ALA A 38 4.52 -6.60 -1.08
C ALA A 38 5.80 -5.80 -0.85
N THR A 39 6.63 -6.28 0.07
CA THR A 39 7.97 -5.74 0.32
C THR A 39 9.01 -6.86 0.31
N LYS A 40 10.29 -6.48 0.32
CA LYS A 40 11.38 -7.44 0.47
C LYS A 40 11.31 -8.04 1.87
N LYS A 41 11.60 -9.33 1.98
CA LYS A 41 11.60 -10.06 3.26
C LYS A 41 12.84 -9.76 4.12
N GLN A 42 13.85 -9.11 3.52
CA GLN A 42 15.19 -8.87 4.05
C GLN A 42 15.48 -7.37 3.96
#